data_AF-A0A3M7KMV5-F1
#
_entry.id   AF-A0A3M7KMV5-F1
#
_cell.length_a   1.000
_cell.length_b   1.000
_cell.length_c   1.000
_cell.angle_alpha   90.00
_cell.angle_beta   90.00
_cell.angle_gamma   90.00
#
_symmetry.space_group_name_H-M   'P 1'
#
loop_
_entity.id
_entity.type
_entity.pdbx_description
1 polymer ?
#
loop_
_entity_poly.entity_id
_entity_poly.type
_entity_poly.pdbx_seq_one_letter_code
_entity_poly.pdbx_strand_id
1 'polypeptide(L)' 'MQLFHNPNISNKTKLFSFSKEESRHIVKVLRKKIGDKLDITNGMGWLFTSKIISADIKKCVVSIETKTLQPKKNQLLLLL' A
#
# COMPACT_ATOMS: atom_id res chain seq x y z
N MET A 1 -6.52 -10.10 2.72
CA MET A 1 -6.20 -8.68 2.46
C MET A 1 -4.70 -8.53 2.62
N GLN A 2 -4.00 -7.91 1.67
CA GLN A 2 -2.54 -7.81 1.70
C GLN A 2 -2.13 -6.34 1.85
N LEU A 3 -1.25 -6.08 2.82
CA LEU A 3 -0.71 -4.76 3.12
C LEU A 3 0.71 -4.68 2.54
N PHE A 4 0.98 -3.65 1.75
CA PHE A 4 2.30 -3.35 1.21
C PHE A 4 3.01 -2.31 2.08
N HIS A 5 4.33 -2.41 2.22
CA HIS A 5 5.12 -1.47 3.00
C HIS A 5 6.05 -0.66 2.11
N ASN A 6 5.98 0.67 2.19
CA ASN A 6 6.97 1.55 1.58
C ASN A 6 7.30 2.70 2.53
N PRO A 7 8.53 2.82 3.06
CA PRO A 7 8.87 3.85 4.04
C PRO A 7 8.88 5.27 3.44
N ASN A 8 8.94 5.40 2.11
CA ASN A 8 9.08 6.67 1.41
C ASN A 8 7.74 7.26 0.95
N ILE A 9 6.63 6.51 1.07
CA ILE A 9 5.30 7.05 0.77
C ILE A 9 4.85 8.03 1.87
N SER A 10 4.26 9.14 1.46
CA SER A 10 3.82 10.19 2.38
C SER A 10 2.39 10.64 2.08
N ASN A 11 1.83 11.46 2.97
CA ASN A 11 0.50 12.04 2.77
C ASN A 11 0.41 12.98 1.55
N LYS A 12 1.53 13.39 0.94
CA LYS A 12 1.56 14.19 -0.30
C LYS A 12 1.53 13.32 -1.56
N THR A 13 1.75 12.02 -1.43
CA THR A 13 1.79 11.10 -2.57
C THR A 13 0.40 10.93 -3.17
N LYS A 14 0.26 11.23 -4.46
CA LYS A 14 -0.98 11.00 -5.23
C LYS A 14 -0.92 9.73 -6.08
N LEU A 15 0.28 9.41 -6.57
CA LEU A 15 0.58 8.27 -7.43
C LEU A 15 1.75 7.50 -6.82
N PHE A 16 1.67 6.17 -6.85
CA PHE A 16 2.72 5.31 -6.34
C PHE A 16 2.99 4.19 -7.34
N SER A 17 4.27 3.91 -7.59
CA SER A 17 4.70 2.79 -8.43
C SER A 17 5.43 1.76 -7.59
N PHE A 18 5.01 0.51 -7.70
CA PHE A 18 5.65 -0.62 -7.04
C PHE A 18 6.99 -0.96 -7.71
N SER A 19 7.87 -1.60 -6.94
CA SER A 19 9.08 -2.23 -7.49
C SER A 19 8.71 -3.31 -8.52
N LYS A 20 9.68 -3.78 -9.31
CA LYS A 20 9.45 -4.84 -10.30
C LYS A 20 8.98 -6.13 -9.65
N GLU A 21 9.57 -6.48 -8.51
CA GLU A 21 9.27 -7.68 -7.73
C GLU A 21 7.84 -7.63 -7.17
N GLU A 22 7.47 -6.51 -6.55
CA GLU A 22 6.11 -6.28 -6.05
C GLU A 22 5.09 -6.22 -7.18
N SER A 23 5.42 -5.55 -8.30
CA SER A 23 4.56 -5.48 -9.48
C SER A 23 4.27 -6.86 -10.04
N ARG A 24 5.29 -7.73 -10.14
CA ARG A 24 5.12 -9.12 -10.55
C ARG A 24 4.24 -9.88 -9.56
N HIS A 25 4.43 -9.67 -8.25
CA HIS A 25 3.61 -10.30 -7.23
C HIS A 25 2.14 -9.88 -7.36
N ILE A 26 1.87 -8.57 -7.47
CA ILE A 26 0.53 -8.01 -7.64
C ILE A 26 -0.16 -8.55 -8.89
N VAL A 27 0.50 -8.52 -10.04
CA VAL A 27 -0.12 -8.84 -11.33
C VAL A 27 -0.17 -10.33 -11.61
N LYS A 28 0.91 -11.10 -11.36
CA LYS A 28 0.94 -12.53 -11.69
C LYS A 28 0.39 -13.43 -10.58
N VAL A 29 0.73 -13.13 -9.33
CA VAL A 29 0.42 -14.02 -8.19
C VAL A 29 -0.93 -13.64 -7.60
N LEU A 30 -1.10 -12.37 -7.24
CA LEU A 30 -2.37 -11.88 -6.70
C LEU A 30 -3.44 -11.65 -7.79
N ARG A 31 -3.03 -11.67 -9.07
CA ARG A 31 -3.90 -11.52 -10.25
C ARG A 31 -4.78 -10.27 -10.21
N LYS A 32 -4.27 -9.22 -9.59
CA LYS A 32 -4.94 -7.93 -9.47
C LYS A 32 -4.94 -7.20 -10.82
N LYS A 33 -6.02 -6.48 -11.09
CA LYS A 33 -6.25 -5.77 -12.36
C LYS A 33 -6.44 -4.28 -12.13
N ILE A 34 -6.42 -3.52 -13.21
CA ILE A 34 -6.84 -2.11 -13.20
C ILE A 34 -8.22 -2.01 -12.55
N GLY A 35 -8.37 -1.10 -11.60
CA GLY A 35 -9.58 -0.92 -10.82
C GLY A 35 -9.58 -1.56 -9.45
N ASP A 36 -8.73 -2.58 -9.21
CA ASP A 36 -8.63 -3.21 -7.90
C ASP A 36 -7.95 -2.29 -6.87
N LYS A 37 -8.28 -2.52 -5.60
CA LYS A 37 -7.69 -1.78 -4.47
C LYS A 37 -6.51 -2.51 -3.84
N LEU A 38 -5.53 -1.73 -3.38
CA LEU A 38 -4.36 -2.16 -2.61
C LEU A 38 -4.16 -1.23 -1.42
N ASP A 39 -3.80 -1.81 -0.28
CA ASP A 39 -3.47 -1.06 0.94
C ASP A 39 -1.95 -0.96 1.10
N ILE A 40 -1.48 0.24 1.46
CA ILE A 40 -0.05 0.56 1.65
C ILE A 40 0.14 1.20 3.02
N THR A 41 1.26 0.93 3.68
CA THR A 41 1.70 1.64 4.90
C THR A 41 3.15 2.11 4.76
N ASN A 42 3.51 3.17 5.49
CA ASN A 42 4.90 3.59 5.66
C ASN A 42 5.51 3.14 7.00
N GLY A 43 4.78 2.35 7.80
CA GLY A 43 5.24 1.92 9.12
C GLY A 43 5.25 3.01 10.20
N MET A 44 4.92 4.27 9.84
CA MET A 44 4.90 5.42 10.75
C MET A 44 3.47 5.81 11.16
N GLY A 45 2.54 4.87 11.08
CA GLY A 45 1.12 5.08 11.40
C GLY A 45 0.25 5.51 10.22
N TRP A 46 0.82 5.79 9.04
CA TRP A 46 -0.01 6.05 7.86
C TRP A 46 -0.49 4.76 7.19
N LEU A 47 -1.77 4.75 6.82
CA LEU A 47 -2.38 3.80 5.91
C LEU A 47 -2.94 4.52 4.70
N PHE A 48 -2.77 3.89 3.54
CA PHE A 48 -3.22 4.40 2.26
C PHE A 48 -4.03 3.32 1.55
N THR A 49 -5.26 3.62 1.17
CA THR A 49 -5.99 2.78 0.22
C THR A 49 -5.83 3.39 -1.16
N SER A 50 -5.41 2.55 -2.10
CA SER A 50 -5.04 2.95 -3.45
C SER A 50 -5.75 2.08 -4.48
N LYS A 51 -5.94 2.62 -5.69
CA LYS A 51 -6.58 1.93 -6.81
C LYS A 51 -5.58 1.74 -7.94
N ILE A 52 -5.50 0.53 -8.49
CA ILE A 52 -4.62 0.24 -9.63
C ILE A 52 -5.13 0.98 -10.86
N ILE A 53 -4.25 1.79 -11.45
CA ILE A 53 -4.50 2.51 -12.70
C ILE A 53 -3.69 1.95 -13.87
N SER A 54 -2.60 1.20 -13.57
CA SER A 54 -1.84 0.43 -14.57
C SER A 54 -1.29 -0.84 -13.93
N ALA A 55 -1.54 -1.98 -14.58
CA ALA A 55 -1.24 -3.32 -14.07
C ALA A 55 -0.18 -4.04 -14.93
N ASP A 56 1.02 -3.46 -15.04
CA ASP A 56 2.15 -4.09 -15.74
C ASP A 56 3.03 -4.91 -14.78
N ILE A 57 3.48 -6.08 -15.23
CA ILE A 57 4.31 -7.02 -14.44
C ILE A 57 5.65 -6.39 -14.03
N LYS A 58 6.17 -5.46 -14.83
CA LYS A 58 7.42 -4.73 -14.56
C LYS A 58 7.19 -3.44 -13.78
N LYS A 59 6.00 -2.84 -13.88
CA LYS A 59 5.66 -1.57 -13.21
C LYS A 59 4.15 -1.40 -12.98
N CYS A 60 3.68 -1.82 -11.82
CA CYS A 60 2.32 -1.58 -11.36
C CYS A 60 2.22 -0.18 -10.76
N VAL A 61 1.19 0.58 -11.14
CA VAL A 61 0.97 1.97 -10.69
C VAL A 61 -0.43 2.10 -10.09
N VAL A 62 -0.51 2.77 -8.95
CA VAL A 62 -1.75 3.05 -8.23
C VAL A 62 -1.95 4.55 -8.00
N SER A 63 -3.21 4.98 -7.97
CA SER A 63 -3.61 6.28 -7.44
C SER A 63 -4.09 6.14 -6.00
N ILE A 64 -3.64 7.02 -5.11
CA ILE A 64 -4.09 7.05 -3.71
C ILE A 64 -5.52 7.60 -3.66
N GLU A 65 -6.46 6.82 -3.14
CA GLU A 65 -7.86 7.23 -2.97
C GLU A 65 -8.09 7.83 -1.59
N THR A 66 -7.60 7.16 -0.54
CA THR A 66 -7.76 7.61 0.84
C THR A 66 -6.47 7.40 1.63
N LYS A 67 -6.32 8.20 2.68
CA LYS A 67 -5.17 8.18 3.59
C LYS A 67 -5.66 8.43 5.01
N THR A 68 -5.23 7.61 5.94
CA THR A 68 -5.58 7.70 7.35
C THR A 68 -4.33 7.63 8.19
N LEU A 69 -4.22 8.53 9.17
CA LEU A 69 -3.19 8.45 10.19
C LEU A 69 -3.78 7.68 11.37
N GLN A 70 -3.23 6.51 11.64
CA GLN A 70 -3.61 5.72 12.80
C GLN A 70 -2.92 6.28 14.05
N PRO A 71 -3.66 6.48 15.15
CA PRO A 71 -3.05 6.82 16.42
C PRO A 71 -2.13 5.68 16.87
N LYS A 72 -0.98 6.01 17.46
CA LYS A 72 -0.14 5.00 18.13
C LYS A 72 -0.99 4.29 19.17
N LYS A 73 -1.20 2.98 18.99
CA LYS A 73 -1.81 2.14 20.02
C LYS A 73 -0.76 1.99 21.11
N ASN A 74 -0.93 2.67 22.25
CA ASN A 74 -0.09 2.45 23.42
C ASN A 74 -0.16 0.96 23.77
N GLN A 75 0.92 0.22 23.51
CA GLN A 75 1.07 -1.15 23.97
C GLN A 75 1.48 -1.11 25.45
N LEU A 76 0.54 -0.73 26.32
CA LEU A 76 0.58 -1.22 27.71
C LEU A 76 0.19 -2.70 27.63
N LEU A 77 1.16 -3.55 27.32
CA LEU A 77 1.03 -4.99 27.56
C LEU A 77 0.87 -5.15 29.08
N LEU A 78 -0.32 -5.62 29.44
CA LEU A 78 -0.73 -5.99 30.79
C LEU A 78 0.28 -6.99 31.36
N LEU A 79 1.13 -6.53 32.28
CA LEU A 79 1.79 -7.40 33.26
C LEU A 79 0.73 -7.73 34.33
N LEU A 80 0.02 -8.84 34.13
CA LEU A 80 -0.70 -9.57 35.18
C LEU A 80 -0.42 -11.06 34.99
#